data_AF-A0AAE1SDV5-F1
#
_entry.id   AF-A0AAE1SDV5-F1
#
_cell.length_a   1.000
_cell.length_b   1.000
_cell.length_c   1.000
_cell.angle_alpha   90.00
_cell.angle_beta   90.00
_cell.angle_gamma   90.00
#
_symmetry.space_group_name_H-M   'P 1'
#
loop_
_entity.id
_entity.type
_entity.pdbx_description
1 polymer ?
#
loop_
_entity_poly.entity_id
_entity_poly.type
_entity_poly.pdbx_seq_one_letter_code
_entity_poly.pdbx_strand_id
1 'polypeptide(L)'
;MYTICRKLKLIEQATKSMHKEASSLDKRIIELHEKLQDVQGELQNDLFNSQLIMEKRTTLVELEKWTIIHEQSTKAASQASSQNEDLRVCHSPSNGILTPALLR
;
A
#
# COMPACT_ATOMS: atom_id res chain seq x y z
N MET A 1 1.41 -6.28 31.51
CA MET A 1 2.71 -6.34 30.81
C MET A 1 2.75 -7.45 29.76
N TYR A 2 2.69 -8.75 30.13
CA TYR A 2 2.77 -9.88 29.18
C TYR A 2 1.75 -9.84 28.02
N THR A 3 0.51 -9.46 28.31
CA THR A 3 -0.57 -9.34 27.31
C THR A 3 -0.30 -8.24 26.27
N ILE A 4 0.33 -7.14 26.69
CA ILE A 4 0.71 -6.03 25.80
C ILE A 4 1.85 -6.49 24.89
N CYS A 5 2.88 -7.13 25.43
CA CYS A 5 3.99 -7.68 24.65
C CYS A 5 3.52 -8.69 23.59
N ARG A 6 2.56 -9.56 23.95
CA ARG A 6 1.97 -10.51 23.00
C ARG A 6 1.21 -9.81 21.87
N LYS A 7 0.42 -8.78 22.18
CA LYS A 7 -0.30 -7.98 21.17
C LYS A 7 0.67 -7.26 20.24
N LEU A 8 1.73 -6.65 20.76
CA LEU A 8 2.75 -5.97 19.97
C LEU A 8 3.46 -6.93 19.00
N LYS A 9 3.79 -8.14 19.46
CA LYS A 9 4.42 -9.16 18.61
C LYS A 9 3.52 -9.63 17.45
N LEU A 10 2.21 -9.72 17.67
CA LEU A 10 1.25 -10.04 16.61
C LEU A 10 1.17 -8.91 15.57
N ILE A 11 1.15 -7.65 16.02
CA ILE A 11 1.18 -6.48 15.14
C ILE A 11 2.47 -6.47 14.32
N GLU A 12 3.63 -6.68 14.95
CA GLU A 12 4.92 -6.74 14.27
C GLU A 12 4.95 -7.80 13.15
N GLN A 13 4.43 -9.00 13.44
CA GLN A 13 4.34 -10.07 12.45
C GLN A 13 3.42 -9.72 11.28
N ALA A 14 2.24 -9.15 11.58
CA ALA A 14 1.28 -8.72 10.57
C ALA A 14 1.88 -7.62 9.66
N THR A 15 2.53 -6.61 10.26
CA THR A 15 3.20 -5.54 9.51
C THR A 15 4.31 -6.07 8.61
N LYS A 16 5.12 -7.03 9.09
CA LYS A 16 6.16 -7.68 8.28
C LYS A 16 5.59 -8.43 7.07
N SER A 17 4.49 -9.17 7.24
CA SER A 17 3.82 -9.86 6.13
C SER A 17 3.31 -8.87 5.11
N MET A 18 2.58 -7.85 5.57
CA MET A 18 2.00 -6.82 4.71
C MET A 18 3.07 -6.05 3.94
N HIS A 19 4.19 -5.71 4.59
CA HIS A 19 5.31 -5.05 3.92
C HIS A 19 5.92 -5.93 2.82
N LYS A 20 6.09 -7.24 3.08
CA LYS A 20 6.58 -8.18 2.08
C LYS A 20 5.65 -8.28 0.87
N GLU A 21 4.34 -8.34 1.12
CA GLU A 21 3.32 -8.36 0.07
C GLU A 21 3.35 -7.08 -0.76
N ALA A 22 3.42 -5.90 -0.12
CA ALA A 22 3.56 -4.62 -0.80
C ALA A 22 4.83 -4.57 -1.69
N SER A 23 5.99 -4.95 -1.16
CA SER A 23 7.23 -5.02 -1.94
C SER A 23 7.16 -6.02 -3.10
N SER A 24 6.35 -7.08 -2.99
CA SER A 24 6.15 -8.03 -4.09
C SER A 24 5.28 -7.45 -5.21
N LEU A 25 4.27 -6.64 -4.86
CA LEU A 25 3.46 -5.91 -5.83
C LEU A 25 4.30 -4.88 -6.59
N ASP A 26 5.15 -4.12 -5.88
CA ASP A 26 6.06 -3.15 -6.49
C ASP A 26 6.98 -3.83 -7.53
N LYS A 27 7.59 -4.96 -7.14
CA LYS A 27 8.43 -5.75 -8.06
C LYS A 27 7.66 -6.20 -9.29
N ARG A 28 6.42 -6.68 -9.12
CA ARG A 28 5.60 -7.14 -10.24
C ARG A 28 5.28 -6.01 -11.23
N ILE A 29 5.02 -4.81 -10.72
CA ILE A 29 4.77 -3.63 -11.55
C ILE A 29 6.04 -3.25 -12.33
N ILE A 30 7.21 -3.27 -11.68
CA ILE A 30 8.50 -3.01 -12.33
C ILE A 30 8.78 -4.02 -13.44
N GLU A 31 8.63 -5.32 -13.16
CA GLU A 31 8.83 -6.39 -14.15
C GLU A 31 7.93 -6.21 -15.39
N LEU A 32 6.68 -5.78 -15.19
CA LEU A 32 5.74 -5.53 -16.30
C LEU A 32 6.13 -4.30 -17.12
N HIS A 33 6.68 -3.27 -16.48
CA HIS A 33 7.22 -2.10 -17.18
C HIS A 33 8.46 -2.44 -18.01
N GLU A 34 9.39 -3.22 -17.46
CA GLU A 34 10.56 -3.72 -18.18
C GLU A 34 10.14 -4.56 -19.39
N LYS A 35 9.24 -5.52 -19.18
CA LYS A 35 8.70 -6.35 -20.26
C LYS A 35 8.01 -5.51 -21.36
N LEU A 36 7.26 -4.48 -20.98
CA LEU A 36 6.61 -3.60 -21.95
C LEU A 36 7.63 -2.81 -22.77
N GLN A 37 8.73 -2.38 -22.15
CA GLN A 37 9.82 -1.68 -22.81
C GLN A 37 10.52 -2.59 -23.83
N ASP A 38 10.81 -3.84 -23.45
CA ASP A 38 11.43 -4.83 -24.34
C ASP A 38 10.54 -5.12 -25.56
N VAL A 39 9.27 -5.46 -25.34
CA VAL A 39 8.29 -5.72 -26.41
C VAL A 39 8.15 -4.49 -27.32
N GLN A 40 8.19 -3.28 -26.76
CA GLN A 40 8.14 -2.06 -27.56
C GLN A 40 9.40 -1.85 -28.40
N GLY A 41 10.59 -2.20 -27.89
CA GLY A 41 11.83 -2.20 -28.66
C GLY A 41 11.81 -3.20 -29.81
N GLU A 42 11.30 -4.41 -29.58
CA GLU A 42 11.15 -5.42 -30.63
C GLU A 42 10.12 -5.01 -31.68
N LEU A 43 8.99 -4.42 -31.27
CA LEU A 43 7.95 -3.96 -32.17
C LEU A 43 8.40 -2.75 -33.02
N GLN A 44 9.38 -1.97 -32.58
CA GLN A 44 9.98 -0.92 -33.41
C GLN A 44 10.76 -1.50 -34.60
N ASN A 45 11.31 -2.71 -34.46
CA ASN A 45 12.02 -3.39 -35.53
C ASN A 45 11.08 -4.10 -36.51
N ASP A 46 9.96 -4.63 -36.00
CA ASP A 46 8.90 -5.26 -36.80
C ASP A 46 7.50 -4.82 -36.32
N LEU A 47 7.04 -3.71 -36.92
CA LEU A 47 5.81 -3.00 -36.53
C LEU A 47 4.53 -3.80 -36.75
N PHE A 48 4.55 -4.79 -37.64
CA PHE A 48 3.37 -5.57 -38.01
C PHE A 48 3.39 -6.98 -37.42
N ASN A 49 4.33 -7.25 -36.51
CA ASN A 49 4.40 -8.51 -35.82
C ASN A 49 3.16 -8.72 -34.92
N SER A 50 2.21 -9.52 -35.41
CA SER A 50 0.95 -9.76 -34.71
C SER A 50 1.14 -10.36 -33.32
N GLN A 51 2.20 -11.16 -33.12
CA GLN A 51 2.51 -11.76 -31.83
C GLN A 51 2.99 -10.71 -30.82
N LEU A 52 3.93 -9.84 -31.21
CA LEU A 52 4.39 -8.74 -30.35
C LEU A 52 3.28 -7.73 -30.05
N ILE A 53 2.38 -7.45 -31.00
CA ILE A 53 1.21 -6.59 -30.76
C ILE A 53 0.30 -7.20 -29.71
N MET A 54 0.02 -8.50 -29.81
CA MET A 54 -0.80 -9.21 -28.83
C MET A 54 -0.13 -9.23 -27.46
N GLU A 55 1.17 -9.52 -27.41
CA GLU A 55 1.94 -9.52 -26.16
C GLU A 55 1.99 -8.15 -25.49
N LYS A 56 2.14 -7.07 -26.27
CA LYS A 56 2.05 -5.69 -25.77
C LYS A 56 0.68 -5.43 -25.14
N ARG A 57 -0.40 -5.82 -25.81
CA ARG A 57 -1.77 -5.66 -25.31
C ARG A 57 -1.99 -6.45 -24.01
N THR A 58 -1.56 -7.70 -23.95
CA THR A 58 -1.71 -8.51 -22.73
C THR A 58 -0.90 -7.94 -21.57
N THR A 59 0.32 -7.47 -21.85
CA THR A 59 1.19 -6.85 -20.83
C THR A 59 0.56 -5.57 -20.27
N LEU A 60 -0.08 -4.74 -21.12
CA LEU A 60 -0.81 -3.56 -20.67
C LEU A 60 -2.02 -3.90 -19.79
N VAL A 61 -2.80 -4.93 -20.14
CA VAL A 61 -3.93 -5.40 -19.33
C VAL A 61 -3.47 -5.91 -17.97
N GLU A 62 -2.38 -6.67 -17.92
CA GLU A 62 -1.79 -7.09 -16.65
C GLU A 62 -1.33 -5.89 -15.82
N LEU A 63 -0.65 -4.93 -16.45
CA LEU A 63 -0.16 -3.73 -15.78
C LEU A 63 -1.30 -2.91 -15.18
N GLU A 64 -2.38 -2.68 -15.92
CA GLU A 64 -3.59 -2.01 -15.40
C GLU A 64 -4.16 -2.73 -14.19
N LYS A 65 -4.33 -4.06 -14.28
CA LYS A 65 -4.83 -4.89 -13.16
C LYS A 65 -3.97 -4.73 -11.91
N TRP A 66 -2.65 -4.84 -12.03
CA TRP A 66 -1.74 -4.75 -10.89
C TRP A 66 -1.67 -3.34 -10.31
N THR A 67 -1.78 -2.32 -11.15
CA THR A 67 -1.85 -0.92 -10.72
C THR A 67 -3.11 -0.64 -9.90
N ILE A 68 -4.25 -1.18 -10.32
CA ILE A 68 -5.52 -1.08 -9.56
C ILE A 68 -5.40 -1.75 -8.19
N ILE A 69 -4.83 -2.96 -8.14
CA ILE A 69 -4.62 -3.69 -6.87
C ILE A 69 -3.70 -2.89 -5.94
N HIS A 70 -2.62 -2.33 -6.48
CA HIS A 70 -1.68 -1.52 -5.72
C HIS A 70 -2.34 -0.23 -5.19
N GLU A 71 -3.15 0.46 -6.00
CA GLU A 71 -3.89 1.64 -5.58
C GLU A 71 -4.92 1.31 -4.48
N GLN A 72 -5.63 0.19 -4.61
CA GLN A 72 -6.58 -0.26 -3.57
C GLN A 72 -5.86 -0.59 -2.26
N SER A 73 -4.70 -1.26 -2.34
CA SER A 73 -3.88 -1.58 -1.16
C SER A 73 -3.36 -0.32 -0.45
N THR A 74 -2.91 0.68 -1.20
CA THR A 74 -2.40 1.95 -0.64
C THR A 74 -3.53 2.81 -0.05
N LYS A 75 -4.72 2.84 -0.68
CA LYS A 75 -5.91 3.49 -0.13
C LYS A 75 -6.36 2.84 1.17
N ALA A 76 -6.41 1.51 1.23
CA ALA A 76 -6.77 0.79 2.45
C ALA A 76 -5.76 1.07 3.60
N ALA A 77 -4.45 1.11 3.29
CA ALA A 77 -3.43 1.48 4.27
C ALA A 77 -3.61 2.91 4.79
N SER A 78 -3.89 3.86 3.91
CA SER A 78 -4.14 5.27 4.26
C SER A 78 -5.38 5.43 5.16
N GLN A 79 -6.46 4.72 4.84
CA GLN A 79 -7.68 4.71 5.65
C GLN A 79 -7.46 4.08 7.02
N ALA A 80 -6.69 2.98 7.10
CA ALA A 80 -6.33 2.37 8.37
C ALA A 80 -5.45 3.29 9.23
N SER A 81 -4.55 4.08 8.64
CA SER A 81 -3.80 5.10 9.40
C SER A 81 -4.68 6.25 9.90
N SER A 82 -5.68 6.68 9.11
CA SER A 82 -6.61 7.74 9.50
C SER A 82 -7.52 7.33 10.66
N GLN A 83 -8.04 6.09 10.66
CA GLN A 83 -8.88 5.58 11.76
C GLN A 83 -8.12 5.44 13.10
N ASN A 84 -6.80 5.25 13.05
CA ASN A 84 -5.96 5.21 14.25
C ASN A 84 -5.74 6.60 14.87
N GLU A 85 -5.81 7.68 14.08
CA GLU A 85 -5.79 9.06 14.59
C GLU A 85 -7.09 9.41 15.34
N ASP A 86 -8.24 9.01 14.80
CA ASP A 86 -9.55 9.23 15.45
C ASP A 86 -9.65 8.50 16.81
N LEU A 87 -9.09 7.29 16.92
CA LEU A 87 -8.97 6.56 18.19
C LEU A 87 -7.99 7.23 19.18
N ARG A 88 -7.01 7.99 18.68
CA ARG A 88 -6.08 8.76 19.53
C ARG A 88 -6.76 9.96 20.19
N VAL A 89 -7.72 10.58 19.49
CA VAL A 89 -8.52 11.69 20.02
C VAL A 89 -9.46 11.21 21.13
N CYS A 90 -10.00 9.99 21.03
CA CYS A 90 -10.91 9.42 22.03
C CYS A 90 -10.24 8.89 23.32
N HIS A 91 -8.90 8.78 23.36
CA HIS A 91 -8.14 8.28 24.51
C HIS A 91 -7.29 9.37 25.20
N SER A 92 -7.75 10.61 25.20
CA SER A 92 -7.29 11.58 26.20
C SER A 92 -8.07 11.36 27.50
N PRO A 93 -7.44 10.94 28.62
CA PRO A 93 -8.10 11.03 29.92
C PRO A 93 -8.36 12.52 30.16
N SER A 94 -9.63 12.86 30.33
CA SER A 94 -10.03 14.17 30.84
C SER A 94 -9.44 14.31 32.24
N ASN A 95 -8.23 14.89 32.32
CA ASN A 95 -7.62 15.28 33.57
C ASN A 95 -8.42 16.48 34.08
N GLY A 96 -9.45 16.19 34.87
CA GLY A 96 -10.09 17.16 35.72
C GLY A 96 -9.05 17.76 36.65
N ILE A 97 -8.67 19.01 36.39
CA ILE A 97 -8.09 19.89 37.38
C ILE A 97 -9.11 21.02 37.56
N LEU A 98 -9.90 20.89 38.62
CA LEU A 98 -10.55 22.00 39.28
C LEU A 98 -9.46 22.95 39.79
N THR A 99 -9.36 24.14 39.20
CA THR A 99 -8.71 25.30 39.85
C THR A 99 -9.79 26.34 40.17
N PRO A 100 -10.10 26.59 41.46
CA PRO A 100 -10.81 27.78 41.88
C PRO A 100 -9.77 28.88 42.17
N ALA A 101 -9.90 30.05 41.54
CA ALA A 101 -9.57 31.37 42.10
C ALA A 101 -9.38 32.40 40.97
N LEU A 102 -10.43 33.18 40.71
CA LEU A 102 -10.25 34.58 40.31
C LEU A 102 -11.10 35.41 41.26
N LEU A 103 -10.43 35.90 42.30
CA LEU A 103 -10.90 36.90 43.24
C LEU A 103 -9.83 37.98 43.30
N ARG A 104 -9.85 38.88 42.32
CA ARG A 104 -9.56 40.32 42.44
C ARG A 104 -9.74 41.02 41.11
#